data_AF-A0A2H0QB18-F1
#
_entry.id   AF-A0A2H0QB18-F1
#
_cell.length_a   1.000
_cell.length_b   1.000
_cell.length_c   1.000
_cell.angle_alpha   90.00
_cell.angle_beta   90.00
_cell.angle_gamma   90.00
#
_symmetry.space_group_name_H-M   'P 1'
#
loop_
_entity.id
_entity.type
_entity.pdbx_description
1 polymer ?
#
loop_
_entity_poly.entity_id
_entity_poly.type
_entity_poly.pdbx_seq_one_letter_code
_entity_poly.pdbx_strand_id
1 'polypeptide(L)'
;MMKLALTLFMVTVAGASYAQSDCHALMRALMNNQAVVKEHPNLLHLKKYAATLEISDDLIIQLEQSWNEEIGLESAENWLLYVKTLLPENQSDAMKLLGSIDAKDSADKVIKRFNKIESKIAKKKLSYKEKAIKRIQKKLPDLDMEEVLKRAEHKTDLYMKSYRKLSFECRSKTANPTRKKAAATFKKFTIGIGIVSSFGGMAYANRDNELEDWIGQFGYETVIGIITGSIASKIISNPRDSDLAKSIKRYFFSRGTGLVDMALFGMIFGHNDDEARARLDEVLSDPQKAERLREMQRVFEEKKLYQKVRSAFIDKLKSIKGPKGLEDAPPIDLGVDWGNLSDEDLEREEVQDVLLAAAIAELYAEGEGEMIATGNVGADRYAFHAAYGLIMLPKDMFTTMYIYNTLCLGMAQPRQALIKATAIFVINRLVFDQIYYAVRRGAINQ
;
A
#
# COMPACT_ATOMS: atom_id res chain seq x y z
N MET A 1 63.56 -2.54 45.59
CA MET A 1 63.90 -1.26 44.93
C MET A 1 62.67 -0.35 45.08
N MET A 2 62.34 0.34 46.17
CA MET A 2 63.02 1.36 46.99
C MET A 2 63.53 2.61 46.24
N LYS A 3 62.76 3.70 46.34
CA LYS A 3 63.13 5.13 46.46
C LYS A 3 61.82 5.92 46.75
N LEU A 4 61.46 6.22 48.00
CA LEU A 4 61.86 7.35 48.85
C LEU A 4 61.76 8.73 48.18
N ALA A 5 60.89 9.60 48.67
CA ALA A 5 61.29 10.83 49.39
C ALA A 5 60.07 11.62 49.90
N LEU A 6 59.96 11.66 51.22
CA LEU A 6 59.22 12.63 52.02
C LEU A 6 60.15 13.84 52.22
N THR A 7 59.69 15.08 52.12
CA THR A 7 60.30 16.17 52.89
C THR A 7 59.28 17.24 53.26
N LEU A 8 59.14 17.35 54.58
CA LEU A 8 58.44 18.34 55.37
C LEU A 8 59.16 19.70 55.25
N PHE A 9 58.42 20.81 55.16
CA PHE A 9 58.87 22.09 55.71
C PHE A 9 57.67 22.78 56.37
N MET A 10 57.85 23.09 57.64
CA MET A 10 56.88 23.65 58.57
C MET A 10 57.20 25.13 58.80
N VAL A 11 56.13 25.92 59.05
CA VAL A 11 56.05 27.03 60.04
C VAL A 11 56.80 28.32 59.68
N THR A 12 56.29 29.56 59.81
CA THR A 12 55.03 30.25 60.18
C THR A 12 55.30 31.73 59.91
N VAL A 13 54.29 32.58 59.66
CA VAL A 13 54.03 33.82 60.45
C VAL A 13 52.61 34.29 60.11
N ALA A 14 51.84 34.52 61.17
CA ALA A 14 50.51 35.08 61.17
C ALA A 14 50.50 36.60 60.88
N GLY A 15 49.48 37.06 60.17
CA GLY A 15 49.13 38.47 60.04
C GLY A 15 47.61 38.60 59.95
N ALA A 16 46.99 39.04 61.05
CA ALA A 16 45.56 39.22 61.21
C ALA A 16 45.00 40.32 60.29
N SER A 17 43.88 40.04 59.61
CA SER A 17 42.98 41.05 59.03
C SER A 17 41.57 40.47 58.93
N TYR A 18 40.88 40.61 60.05
CA TYR A 18 39.46 40.88 60.27
C TYR A 18 38.51 40.94 59.04
N ALA A 19 37.52 40.04 59.08
CA ALA A 19 36.08 40.36 58.98
C ALA A 19 35.55 41.11 57.74
N GLN A 20 35.88 40.64 56.54
CA GLN A 20 35.02 40.79 55.34
C GLN A 20 34.72 39.43 54.70
N SER A 21 34.59 38.39 55.54
CA SER A 21 33.94 37.15 55.10
C SER A 21 32.44 37.38 54.97
N ASP A 22 31.92 36.66 54.00
CA ASP A 22 30.55 36.17 53.94
C ASP A 22 29.45 36.98 53.30
N CYS A 23 29.49 38.29 53.05
CA CYS A 23 28.36 38.83 52.26
C CYS A 23 28.43 38.39 50.78
N HIS A 24 29.62 38.37 50.19
CA HIS A 24 29.81 37.99 48.79
C HIS A 24 29.85 36.47 48.56
N ALA A 25 30.37 35.71 49.54
CA ALA A 25 30.35 34.24 49.51
C ALA A 25 28.95 33.70 49.83
N LEU A 26 28.21 34.30 50.77
CA LEU A 26 26.82 33.94 51.07
C LEU A 26 25.89 34.39 49.94
N MET A 27 26.07 35.56 49.31
CA MET A 27 25.30 35.93 48.11
C MET A 27 25.64 35.05 46.91
N ARG A 28 26.90 34.66 46.71
CA ARG A 28 27.27 33.71 45.65
C ARG A 28 26.78 32.29 45.97
N ALA A 29 26.69 31.90 47.24
CA ALA A 29 26.08 30.64 47.67
C ALA A 29 24.55 30.67 47.66
N LEU A 30 23.90 31.83 47.87
CA LEU A 30 22.46 32.03 47.72
C LEU A 30 22.04 32.16 46.25
N MET A 31 22.89 32.75 45.40
CA MET A 31 22.70 32.79 43.95
C MET A 31 23.14 31.49 43.26
N ASN A 32 24.06 30.69 43.82
CA ASN A 32 24.37 29.33 43.36
C ASN A 32 23.47 28.26 44.00
N ASN A 33 22.86 28.54 45.16
CA ASN A 33 21.55 28.02 45.55
C ASN A 33 20.44 28.77 44.79
N GLN A 34 20.73 29.24 43.57
CA GLN A 34 19.77 29.24 42.46
C GLN A 34 18.91 28.01 42.68
N ALA A 35 17.66 28.28 43.02
CA ALA A 35 16.69 27.31 43.45
C ALA A 35 16.97 26.01 42.71
N VAL A 36 17.37 24.97 43.44
CA VAL A 36 17.20 23.61 42.93
C VAL A 36 15.69 23.52 42.81
N VAL A 37 15.17 23.98 41.66
CA VAL A 37 13.79 23.87 41.28
C VAL A 37 13.60 22.38 41.35
N LYS A 38 12.91 21.93 42.41
CA LYS A 38 12.63 20.52 42.61
C LYS A 38 11.84 20.14 41.36
N GLU A 39 12.52 19.49 40.42
CA GLU A 39 11.90 19.07 39.19
C GLU A 39 10.69 18.21 39.59
N HIS A 40 9.53 18.58 39.07
CA HIS A 40 8.31 17.87 39.39
C HIS A 40 8.48 16.39 39.00
N PRO A 41 8.17 15.41 39.87
CA PRO A 41 8.41 13.99 39.61
C PRO A 41 7.84 13.51 38.27
N ASN A 42 6.66 14.03 37.89
CA ASN A 42 6.03 13.72 36.59
C ASN A 42 6.82 14.29 35.40
N LEU A 43 7.38 15.49 35.51
CA LEU A 43 8.18 16.07 34.43
C LEU A 43 9.47 15.26 34.24
N LEU A 44 10.15 14.90 35.32
CA LEU A 44 11.34 14.04 35.26
C LEU A 44 11.03 12.68 34.61
N HIS A 45 9.88 12.09 34.96
CA HIS A 45 9.40 10.86 34.33
C HIS A 45 9.15 11.05 32.83
N LEU A 46 8.48 12.14 32.42
CA LEU A 46 8.21 12.44 31.02
C LEU A 46 9.49 12.71 30.22
N LYS A 47 10.49 13.40 30.79
CA LYS A 47 11.81 13.59 30.17
C LYS A 47 12.50 12.24 29.93
N LYS A 48 12.52 11.35 30.93
CA LYS A 48 13.05 9.98 30.78
C LYS A 48 12.28 9.19 29.73
N TYR A 49 10.95 9.28 29.75
CA TYR A 49 10.11 8.59 28.77
C TYR A 49 10.36 9.10 27.35
N ALA A 50 10.44 10.42 27.15
CA ALA A 50 10.77 11.03 25.86
C ALA A 50 12.14 10.54 25.33
N ALA A 51 13.14 10.41 26.21
CA ALA A 51 14.44 9.85 25.85
C ALA A 51 14.33 8.39 25.39
N THR A 52 13.50 7.56 26.04
CA THR A 52 13.26 6.17 25.57
C THR A 52 12.55 6.08 24.21
N LEU A 53 11.87 7.16 23.79
CA LEU A 53 11.25 7.29 22.48
C LEU A 53 12.21 7.92 21.45
N GLU A 54 13.47 8.19 21.82
CA GLU A 54 14.46 8.86 20.97
C GLU A 54 13.94 10.22 20.47
N ILE A 55 13.26 10.98 21.33
CA ILE A 55 12.92 12.38 21.06
C ILE A 55 14.19 13.23 21.28
N SER A 56 14.44 14.21 20.41
CA SER A 56 15.65 15.03 20.48
C SER A 56 15.69 15.90 21.75
N ASP A 57 16.89 16.21 22.23
CA ASP A 57 17.09 17.02 23.44
C ASP A 57 16.40 18.38 23.34
N ASP A 58 16.44 19.03 22.17
CA ASP A 58 15.73 20.30 21.92
C ASP A 58 14.22 20.19 22.17
N LEU A 59 13.60 19.06 21.79
CA LEU A 59 12.18 18.81 22.03
C LEU A 59 11.91 18.44 23.49
N ILE A 60 12.87 17.84 24.20
CA ILE A 60 12.78 17.59 25.64
C ILE A 60 12.84 18.91 26.43
N ILE A 61 13.62 19.89 25.97
CA ILE A 61 13.61 21.25 26.53
C ILE A 61 12.25 21.92 26.30
N GLN A 62 11.67 21.79 25.10
CA GLN A 62 10.34 22.33 24.82
C GLN A 62 9.22 21.65 25.62
N LEU A 63 9.34 20.34 25.89
CA LEU A 63 8.44 19.60 26.77
C LEU A 63 8.36 20.26 28.15
N GLU A 64 9.50 20.65 28.72
CA GLU A 64 9.55 21.35 30.01
C GLU A 64 8.84 22.71 29.98
N GLN A 65 8.99 23.47 28.90
CA GLN A 65 8.31 24.77 28.73
C GLN A 65 6.79 24.64 28.54
N SER A 66 6.35 23.52 27.97
CA SER A 66 4.95 23.29 27.58
C SER A 66 4.18 22.42 28.58
N TRP A 67 4.85 21.92 29.62
CA TRP A 67 4.27 21.04 30.62
C TRP A 67 3.31 21.81 31.55
N ASN A 68 2.13 21.24 31.76
CA ASN A 68 1.14 21.70 32.74
C ASN A 68 0.77 20.52 33.63
N GLU A 69 0.86 20.68 34.96
CA GLU A 69 0.57 19.63 35.95
C GLU A 69 -0.90 19.18 35.94
N GLU A 70 -1.81 19.99 35.39
CA GLU A 70 -3.21 19.62 35.20
C GLU A 70 -3.38 18.48 34.19
N ILE A 71 -2.39 18.25 33.32
CA ILE A 71 -2.41 17.17 32.33
C ILE A 71 -2.10 15.86 33.05
N GLY A 72 -2.99 14.89 32.91
CA GLY A 72 -2.75 13.55 33.42
C GLY A 72 -1.49 12.93 32.81
N LEU A 73 -0.64 12.31 33.65
CA LEU A 73 0.61 11.70 33.22
C LEU A 73 0.44 10.75 32.02
N GLU A 74 -0.62 9.94 32.03
CA GLU A 74 -0.93 9.01 30.94
C GLU A 74 -1.25 9.76 29.63
N SER A 75 -2.02 10.85 29.67
CA SER A 75 -2.31 11.69 28.49
C SER A 75 -1.03 12.29 27.91
N ALA A 76 -0.12 12.74 28.78
CA ALA A 76 1.16 13.31 28.38
C ALA A 76 2.09 12.28 27.74
N GLU A 77 2.19 11.07 28.31
CA GLU A 77 2.92 9.96 27.70
C GLU A 77 2.35 9.61 26.30
N ASN A 78 1.01 9.57 26.18
CA ASN A 78 0.35 9.30 24.92
C ASN A 78 0.59 10.41 23.90
N TRP A 79 0.66 11.67 24.34
CA TRP A 79 1.05 12.78 23.49
C TRP A 79 2.48 12.64 22.99
N LEU A 80 3.44 12.30 23.84
CA LEU A 80 4.84 12.07 23.43
C LEU A 80 4.95 10.94 22.40
N LEU A 81 4.21 9.84 22.60
CA LEU A 81 4.08 8.79 21.58
C LEU A 81 3.54 9.35 20.27
N TYR A 82 2.50 10.17 20.31
CA TYR A 82 1.91 10.78 19.13
C TYR A 82 2.87 11.76 18.43
N VAL A 83 3.57 12.62 19.15
CA VAL A 83 4.57 13.54 18.59
C VAL A 83 5.63 12.76 17.81
N LYS A 84 6.15 11.66 18.36
CA LYS A 84 7.13 10.80 17.67
C LYS A 84 6.59 10.18 16.37
N THR A 85 5.27 10.09 16.20
CA THR A 85 4.63 9.59 14.97
C THR A 85 4.58 10.63 13.85
N LEU A 86 4.81 11.90 14.15
CA LEU A 86 4.81 12.98 13.18
C LEU A 86 6.15 13.04 12.42
N LEU A 87 6.13 13.71 11.27
CA LEU A 87 7.36 14.03 10.55
C LEU A 87 8.22 14.99 11.41
N PRO A 88 9.56 14.89 11.39
CA PRO A 88 10.44 15.69 12.24
C PRO A 88 10.13 17.19 12.25
N GLU A 89 9.84 17.76 11.08
CA GLU A 89 9.51 19.17 10.90
C GLU A 89 8.22 19.61 11.61
N ASN A 90 7.33 18.68 11.97
CA ASN A 90 6.08 18.97 12.69
C ASN A 90 6.16 18.64 14.19
N GLN A 91 7.25 18.05 14.68
CA GLN A 91 7.35 17.58 16.07
C GLN A 91 7.45 18.75 17.06
N SER A 92 8.21 19.78 16.70
CA SER A 92 8.38 21.01 17.49
C SER A 92 7.05 21.71 17.74
N ASP A 93 6.29 21.97 16.68
CA ASP A 93 4.99 22.65 16.81
C ASP A 93 3.96 21.80 17.57
N ALA A 94 4.01 20.47 17.42
CA ALA A 94 3.19 19.58 18.24
C ALA A 94 3.62 19.56 19.71
N MET A 95 4.91 19.69 20.02
CA MET A 95 5.38 19.72 21.41
C MET A 95 4.82 20.93 22.17
N LYS A 96 4.82 22.12 21.51
CA LYS A 96 4.26 23.36 22.07
C LYS A 96 2.77 23.27 22.42
N LEU A 97 2.05 22.33 21.81
CA LEU A 97 0.62 22.12 22.05
C LEU A 97 0.33 21.25 23.28
N LEU A 98 1.34 20.65 23.91
CA LEU A 98 1.18 19.72 25.04
C LEU A 98 0.27 20.29 26.14
N GLY A 99 0.49 21.55 26.55
CA GLY A 99 -0.29 22.27 27.56
C GLY A 99 -1.80 22.32 27.32
N SER A 100 -2.25 22.03 26.08
CA SER A 100 -3.64 22.21 25.63
C SER A 100 -4.31 20.93 25.12
N ILE A 101 -3.69 19.76 25.29
CA ILE A 101 -4.18 18.50 24.68
C ILE A 101 -5.54 18.06 25.21
N ASP A 102 -5.86 18.37 26.47
CA ASP A 102 -7.12 18.02 27.13
C ASP A 102 -8.25 19.02 26.81
N ALA A 103 -7.97 20.09 26.04
CA ALA A 103 -8.99 21.03 25.60
C ALA A 103 -9.94 20.36 24.59
N LYS A 104 -11.14 20.00 25.06
CA LYS A 104 -12.17 19.30 24.27
C LYS A 104 -12.55 20.04 22.98
N ASP A 105 -12.50 21.37 23.00
CA ASP A 105 -12.90 22.24 21.89
C ASP A 105 -11.71 22.85 21.14
N SER A 106 -10.50 22.28 21.29
CA SER A 106 -9.33 22.77 20.57
C SER A 106 -9.59 22.82 19.06
N ALA A 107 -9.38 24.00 18.46
CA ALA A 107 -9.50 24.19 17.01
C ALA A 107 -8.35 23.52 16.24
N ASP A 108 -7.25 23.19 16.92
CA ASP A 108 -6.02 22.70 16.32
C ASP A 108 -6.18 21.29 15.70
N LYS A 109 -5.69 21.14 14.46
CA LYS A 109 -5.85 19.90 13.68
C LYS A 109 -5.03 18.74 14.27
N VAL A 110 -3.89 19.02 14.90
CA VAL A 110 -2.99 18.04 15.51
C VAL A 110 -3.63 17.47 16.79
N ILE A 111 -4.18 18.33 17.64
CA ILE A 111 -4.92 17.93 18.85
C ILE A 111 -6.19 17.15 18.47
N LYS A 112 -6.99 17.63 17.52
CA LYS A 112 -8.19 16.90 17.05
C LYS A 112 -7.86 15.48 16.56
N ARG A 113 -6.73 15.30 15.87
CA ARG A 113 -6.27 13.99 15.40
C ARG A 113 -5.84 13.09 16.56
N PHE A 114 -5.09 13.61 17.53
CA PHE A 114 -4.72 12.90 18.74
C PHE A 114 -5.95 12.44 19.54
N ASN A 115 -6.88 13.35 19.83
CA ASN A 115 -8.11 13.05 20.58
C ASN A 115 -8.99 12.01 19.85
N LYS A 116 -9.00 12.03 18.51
CA LYS A 116 -9.65 10.98 17.72
C LYS A 116 -8.99 9.60 17.86
N ILE A 117 -7.67 9.55 18.03
CA ILE A 117 -6.93 8.30 18.29
C ILE A 117 -7.22 7.82 19.71
N GLU A 118 -7.10 8.69 20.71
CA GLU A 118 -7.38 8.37 22.12
C GLU A 118 -8.82 7.89 22.31
N SER A 119 -9.81 8.54 21.68
CA SER A 119 -11.21 8.10 21.70
C SER A 119 -11.39 6.68 21.14
N LYS A 120 -10.67 6.32 20.06
CA LYS A 120 -10.69 4.96 19.51
C LYS A 120 -10.05 3.95 20.46
N ILE A 121 -8.98 4.34 21.14
CA ILE A 121 -8.29 3.51 22.13
C ILE A 121 -9.19 3.28 23.36
N ALA A 122 -9.87 4.32 23.85
CA ALA A 122 -10.84 4.24 24.94
C ALA A 122 -12.02 3.32 24.59
N LYS A 123 -12.63 3.47 23.41
CA LYS A 123 -13.68 2.57 22.91
C LYS A 123 -13.19 1.12 22.81
N LYS A 124 -11.92 0.92 22.40
CA LYS A 124 -11.31 -0.40 22.33
C LYS A 124 -11.08 -1.01 23.72
N LYS A 125 -10.64 -0.21 24.70
CA LYS A 125 -10.47 -0.60 26.11
C LYS A 125 -11.79 -1.14 26.67
N LEU A 126 -12.87 -0.39 26.51
CA LEU A 126 -14.21 -0.79 26.97
C LEU A 126 -14.67 -2.10 26.32
N SER A 127 -14.62 -2.19 24.98
CA SER A 127 -15.01 -3.41 24.26
C SER A 127 -14.16 -4.63 24.62
N TYR A 128 -12.87 -4.43 24.93
CA TYR A 128 -11.99 -5.52 25.36
C TYR A 128 -12.29 -5.96 26.80
N LYS A 129 -12.55 -5.01 27.72
CA LYS A 129 -12.95 -5.29 29.11
C LYS A 129 -14.22 -6.14 29.16
N GLU A 130 -15.26 -5.75 28.42
CA GLU A 130 -16.50 -6.51 28.30
C GLU A 130 -16.28 -7.95 27.78
N LYS A 131 -15.45 -8.10 26.75
CA LYS A 131 -15.09 -9.42 26.21
C LYS A 131 -14.27 -10.24 27.19
N ALA A 132 -13.42 -9.62 27.99
CA ALA A 132 -12.64 -10.28 29.03
C ALA A 132 -13.55 -10.79 30.15
N ILE A 133 -14.49 -9.96 30.62
CA ILE A 133 -15.52 -10.35 31.62
C ILE A 133 -16.29 -11.58 31.14
N LYS A 134 -16.90 -11.52 29.94
CA LYS A 134 -17.67 -12.63 29.36
C LYS A 134 -16.85 -13.91 29.23
N ARG A 135 -15.57 -13.81 28.84
CA ARG A 135 -14.67 -14.97 28.70
C ARG A 135 -14.27 -15.58 30.04
N ILE A 136 -14.12 -14.76 31.09
CA ILE A 136 -13.80 -15.25 32.43
C ILE A 136 -15.03 -15.94 33.03
N GLN A 137 -16.19 -15.29 33.00
CA GLN A 137 -17.46 -15.89 33.48
C GLN A 137 -17.76 -17.22 32.77
N LYS A 138 -17.59 -17.29 31.45
CA LYS A 138 -17.79 -18.55 30.70
C LYS A 138 -16.84 -19.68 31.14
N LYS A 139 -15.61 -19.34 31.55
CA LYS A 139 -14.61 -20.33 31.96
C LYS A 139 -14.68 -20.70 33.43
N LEU A 140 -15.15 -19.77 34.27
CA LEU A 140 -15.22 -19.85 35.72
C LEU A 140 -16.55 -19.24 36.17
N PRO A 141 -17.67 -19.98 36.04
CA PRO A 141 -19.01 -19.44 36.31
C PRO A 141 -19.24 -19.13 37.79
N ASP A 142 -18.58 -19.87 38.70
CA ASP A 142 -18.74 -19.73 40.16
C ASP A 142 -17.81 -18.67 40.77
N LEU A 143 -17.03 -17.97 39.95
CA LEU A 143 -16.10 -16.95 40.44
C LEU A 143 -16.88 -15.68 40.84
N ASP A 144 -16.59 -15.16 42.03
CA ASP A 144 -17.17 -13.91 42.51
C ASP A 144 -16.98 -12.75 41.50
N MET A 145 -18.00 -11.90 41.38
CA MET A 145 -18.04 -10.86 40.35
C MET A 145 -16.96 -9.79 40.57
N GLU A 146 -16.60 -9.48 41.81
CA GLU A 146 -15.52 -8.53 42.10
C GLU A 146 -14.18 -9.05 41.57
N GLU A 147 -13.90 -10.33 41.80
CA GLU A 147 -12.68 -10.99 41.32
C GLU A 147 -12.68 -11.13 39.78
N VAL A 148 -13.83 -11.38 39.16
CA VAL A 148 -13.98 -11.34 37.69
C VAL A 148 -13.63 -9.96 37.14
N LEU A 149 -14.15 -8.88 37.75
CA LEU A 149 -13.87 -7.50 37.33
C LEU A 149 -12.39 -7.18 37.47
N LYS A 150 -11.77 -7.51 38.61
CA LYS A 150 -10.35 -7.30 38.87
C LYS A 150 -9.46 -8.02 37.86
N ARG A 151 -9.75 -9.29 37.56
CA ARG A 151 -9.02 -10.07 36.54
C ARG A 151 -9.23 -9.51 35.14
N ALA A 152 -10.43 -9.04 34.82
CA ALA A 152 -10.72 -8.43 33.53
C ALA A 152 -10.01 -7.08 33.36
N GLU A 153 -9.98 -6.25 34.40
CA GLU A 153 -9.24 -4.98 34.49
C GLU A 153 -7.76 -5.23 34.18
N HIS A 154 -7.12 -6.11 34.96
CA HIS A 154 -5.71 -6.42 34.82
C HIS A 154 -5.36 -6.94 33.42
N LYS A 155 -6.16 -7.87 32.87
CA LYS A 155 -5.98 -8.37 31.49
C LYS A 155 -6.17 -7.28 30.45
N THR A 156 -7.08 -6.34 30.71
CA THR A 156 -7.35 -5.22 29.80
C THR A 156 -6.17 -4.26 29.81
N ASP A 157 -5.66 -3.88 30.97
CA ASP A 157 -4.56 -2.92 31.06
C ASP A 157 -3.27 -3.45 30.42
N LEU A 158 -2.94 -4.73 30.64
CA LEU A 158 -1.79 -5.38 29.97
C LEU A 158 -1.93 -5.35 28.44
N TYR A 159 -3.12 -5.66 27.93
CA TYR A 159 -3.39 -5.61 26.49
C TYR A 159 -3.33 -4.17 25.96
N MET A 160 -3.95 -3.23 26.67
CA MET A 160 -4.09 -1.85 26.23
C MET A 160 -2.76 -1.11 26.22
N LYS A 161 -1.82 -1.41 27.13
CA LYS A 161 -0.46 -0.85 27.10
C LYS A 161 0.23 -1.16 25.77
N SER A 162 0.14 -2.40 25.31
CA SER A 162 0.71 -2.82 24.01
C SER A 162 -0.09 -2.27 22.84
N TYR A 163 -1.42 -2.34 22.89
CA TYR A 163 -2.30 -1.86 21.82
C TYR A 163 -2.15 -0.35 21.58
N ARG A 164 -2.00 0.45 22.64
CA ARG A 164 -1.82 1.89 22.55
C ARG A 164 -0.54 2.25 21.81
N LYS A 165 0.59 1.66 22.21
CA LYS A 165 1.86 1.82 21.50
C LYS A 165 1.72 1.46 20.01
N LEU A 166 1.14 0.30 19.71
CA LEU A 166 0.88 -0.12 18.33
C LEU A 166 -0.04 0.85 17.57
N SER A 167 -1.05 1.42 18.23
CA SER A 167 -1.98 2.38 17.65
C SER A 167 -1.27 3.63 17.15
N PHE A 168 -0.30 4.14 17.91
CA PHE A 168 0.52 5.27 17.48
C PHE A 168 1.55 4.86 16.43
N GLU A 169 2.35 3.83 16.69
CA GLU A 169 3.43 3.41 15.79
C GLU A 169 2.93 3.01 14.38
N CYS A 170 1.78 2.34 14.28
CA CYS A 170 1.17 1.98 13.00
C CYS A 170 0.68 3.20 12.19
N ARG A 171 0.44 4.33 12.85
CA ARG A 171 0.04 5.61 12.23
C ARG A 171 1.22 6.53 11.97
N SER A 172 2.43 6.15 12.38
CA SER A 172 3.62 6.96 12.20
C SER A 172 3.93 7.26 10.74
N LYS A 173 4.26 8.53 10.49
CA LYS A 173 4.80 9.02 9.22
C LYS A 173 6.31 8.81 9.08
N THR A 174 6.96 8.29 10.12
CA THR A 174 8.37 7.91 10.13
C THR A 174 8.52 6.38 10.12
N ALA A 175 9.68 5.92 9.65
CA ALA A 175 10.00 4.50 9.70
C ALA A 175 10.25 4.09 11.16
N ASN A 176 9.58 3.03 11.61
CA ASN A 176 9.78 2.46 12.94
C ASN A 176 9.77 0.91 12.88
N PRO A 177 10.29 0.22 13.91
CA PRO A 177 10.38 -1.25 13.91
C PRO A 177 9.01 -1.94 13.71
N THR A 178 7.97 -1.40 14.32
CA THR A 178 6.58 -1.88 14.20
C THR A 178 6.09 -1.84 12.76
N ARG A 179 6.26 -0.72 12.05
CA ARG A 179 5.88 -0.58 10.64
C ARG A 179 6.73 -1.46 9.72
N LYS A 180 8.03 -1.61 9.99
CA LYS A 180 8.91 -2.51 9.23
C LYS A 180 8.43 -3.96 9.36
N LYS A 181 8.10 -4.39 10.59
CA LYS A 181 7.54 -5.72 10.86
C LYS A 181 6.18 -5.91 10.19
N ALA A 182 5.28 -4.93 10.32
CA ALA A 182 3.97 -4.96 9.67
C ALA A 182 4.08 -5.00 8.13
N ALA A 183 5.03 -4.25 7.54
CA ALA A 183 5.32 -4.28 6.11
C ALA A 183 5.81 -5.66 5.65
N ALA A 184 6.71 -6.30 6.41
CA ALA A 184 7.16 -7.64 6.12
C ALA A 184 6.03 -8.67 6.23
N THR A 185 5.19 -8.58 7.26
CA THR A 185 4.00 -9.43 7.41
C THR A 185 3.00 -9.21 6.28
N PHE A 186 2.72 -7.95 5.93
CA PHE A 186 1.84 -7.60 4.83
C PHE A 186 2.37 -8.08 3.47
N LYS A 187 3.69 -7.99 3.24
CA LYS A 187 4.35 -8.56 2.05
C LYS A 187 4.14 -10.06 1.97
N LYS A 188 4.44 -10.80 3.06
CA LYS A 188 4.23 -12.26 3.13
C LYS A 188 2.76 -12.63 2.91
N PHE A 189 1.85 -11.87 3.52
CA PHE A 189 0.41 -12.05 3.35
C PHE A 189 -0.02 -11.86 1.89
N THR A 190 0.40 -10.76 1.25
CA THR A 190 0.02 -10.44 -0.13
C THR A 190 0.56 -11.48 -1.11
N ILE A 191 1.82 -11.90 -0.94
CA ILE A 191 2.42 -12.97 -1.73
C ILE A 191 1.68 -14.28 -1.52
N GLY A 192 1.48 -14.70 -0.27
CA GLY A 192 0.83 -15.97 0.06
C GLY A 192 -0.60 -16.04 -0.47
N ILE A 193 -1.38 -14.97 -0.31
CA ILE A 193 -2.71 -14.90 -0.90
C ILE A 193 -2.66 -14.87 -2.42
N GLY A 194 -1.72 -14.13 -3.02
CA GLY A 194 -1.53 -14.10 -4.47
C GLY A 194 -1.36 -15.50 -5.03
N ILE A 195 -0.40 -16.27 -4.48
CA ILE A 195 -0.13 -17.66 -4.87
C ILE A 195 -1.36 -18.54 -4.71
N VAL A 196 -2.01 -18.53 -3.53
CA VAL A 196 -3.19 -19.37 -3.28
C VAL A 196 -4.35 -18.98 -4.22
N SER A 197 -4.53 -17.70 -4.51
CA SER A 197 -5.58 -17.23 -5.41
C SER A 197 -5.32 -17.59 -6.87
N SER A 198 -4.08 -17.44 -7.35
CA SER A 198 -3.69 -17.86 -8.70
C SER A 198 -3.79 -19.37 -8.86
N PHE A 199 -3.30 -20.15 -7.89
CA PHE A 199 -3.41 -21.60 -7.92
C PHE A 199 -4.87 -22.05 -7.94
N GLY A 200 -5.71 -21.53 -7.04
CA GLY A 200 -7.12 -21.88 -7.00
C GLY A 200 -7.87 -21.48 -8.26
N GLY A 201 -7.54 -20.31 -8.84
CA GLY A 201 -8.10 -19.85 -10.11
C GLY A 201 -7.72 -20.76 -11.28
N MET A 202 -6.43 -21.12 -11.41
CA MET A 202 -5.97 -21.99 -12.49
C MET A 202 -6.45 -23.42 -12.34
N ALA A 203 -6.39 -24.00 -11.14
CA ALA A 203 -6.88 -25.34 -10.88
C ALA A 203 -8.39 -25.45 -11.17
N TYR A 204 -9.15 -24.38 -10.93
CA TYR A 204 -10.57 -24.34 -11.30
C TYR A 204 -10.76 -24.21 -12.81
N ALA A 205 -10.00 -23.33 -13.48
CA ALA A 205 -10.08 -23.10 -14.91
C ALA A 205 -9.60 -24.31 -15.75
N ASN A 206 -8.65 -25.07 -15.22
CA ASN A 206 -8.01 -26.23 -15.85
C ASN A 206 -8.38 -27.54 -15.16
N ARG A 207 -9.55 -27.63 -14.53
CA ARG A 207 -9.97 -28.83 -13.79
C ARG A 207 -10.08 -30.09 -14.67
N ASP A 208 -10.22 -29.87 -15.97
CA ASP A 208 -10.40 -30.90 -16.99
C ASP A 208 -9.10 -31.17 -17.79
N ASN A 209 -8.02 -30.41 -17.51
CA ASN A 209 -6.71 -30.55 -18.16
C ASN A 209 -5.69 -31.23 -17.23
N GLU A 210 -4.63 -31.81 -17.78
CA GLU A 210 -3.56 -32.39 -16.96
C GLU A 210 -2.73 -31.29 -16.29
N LEU A 211 -2.15 -31.59 -15.12
CA LEU A 211 -1.35 -30.61 -14.36
C LEU A 211 -0.19 -30.04 -15.18
N GLU A 212 0.43 -30.88 -16.02
CA GLU A 212 1.57 -30.54 -16.86
C GLU A 212 1.26 -29.42 -17.85
N ASP A 213 0.01 -29.35 -18.33
CA ASP A 213 -0.44 -28.39 -19.35
C ASP A 213 -0.50 -26.96 -18.83
N TRP A 214 -0.77 -26.76 -17.54
CA TRP A 214 -1.00 -25.43 -16.97
C TRP A 214 -0.04 -25.03 -15.85
N ILE A 215 0.82 -25.95 -15.37
CA ILE A 215 1.78 -25.64 -14.30
C ILE A 215 2.82 -24.59 -14.74
N GLY A 216 3.18 -24.54 -16.03
CA GLY A 216 4.07 -23.52 -16.59
C GLY A 216 3.48 -22.11 -16.47
N GLN A 217 2.20 -21.96 -16.83
CA GLN A 217 1.46 -20.71 -16.66
C GLN A 217 1.33 -20.33 -15.18
N PHE A 218 1.09 -21.30 -14.29
CA PHE A 218 1.09 -21.08 -12.84
C PHE A 218 2.44 -20.57 -12.32
N GLY A 219 3.53 -21.16 -12.79
CA GLY A 219 4.89 -20.71 -12.46
C GLY A 219 5.13 -19.26 -12.87
N TYR A 220 4.77 -18.90 -14.12
CA TYR A 220 4.87 -17.54 -14.63
C TYR A 220 4.06 -16.53 -13.78
N GLU A 221 2.76 -16.78 -13.59
CA GLU A 221 1.90 -15.88 -12.81
C GLU A 221 2.37 -15.76 -11.35
N THR A 222 2.88 -16.85 -10.77
CA THR A 222 3.43 -16.83 -9.42
C THR A 222 4.64 -15.92 -9.32
N VAL A 223 5.58 -16.01 -10.26
CA VAL A 223 6.79 -15.17 -10.27
C VAL A 223 6.42 -13.69 -10.45
N ILE A 224 5.58 -13.37 -11.44
CA ILE A 224 5.09 -12.01 -11.67
C ILE A 224 4.32 -11.50 -10.45
N GLY A 225 3.48 -12.34 -9.83
CA GLY A 225 2.74 -12.05 -8.60
C GLY A 225 3.65 -11.74 -7.40
N ILE A 226 4.76 -12.47 -7.24
CA ILE A 226 5.75 -12.23 -6.19
C ILE A 226 6.45 -10.88 -6.39
N ILE A 227 6.87 -10.58 -7.63
CA ILE A 227 7.55 -9.33 -7.98
C ILE A 227 6.62 -8.14 -7.76
N THR A 228 5.42 -8.19 -8.37
CA THR A 228 4.41 -7.14 -8.27
C THR A 228 3.94 -6.94 -6.83
N GLY A 229 3.67 -8.02 -6.10
CA GLY A 229 3.28 -8.00 -4.68
C GLY A 229 4.37 -7.41 -3.79
N SER A 230 5.65 -7.67 -4.09
CA SER A 230 6.78 -7.09 -3.35
C SER A 230 6.87 -5.58 -3.51
N ILE A 231 6.69 -5.07 -4.73
CA ILE A 231 6.76 -3.62 -5.00
C ILE A 231 5.50 -2.93 -4.49
N ALA A 232 4.31 -3.49 -4.73
CA ALA A 232 3.05 -2.98 -4.19
C ALA A 232 3.11 -2.87 -2.64
N SER A 233 3.70 -3.86 -1.97
CA SER A 233 3.91 -3.83 -0.52
C SER A 233 4.82 -2.67 -0.08
N LYS A 234 5.87 -2.34 -0.84
CA LYS A 234 6.72 -1.16 -0.56
C LYS A 234 5.93 0.14 -0.71
N ILE A 235 5.11 0.27 -1.76
CA ILE A 235 4.26 1.46 -2.00
C ILE A 235 3.29 1.63 -0.83
N ILE A 236 2.54 0.58 -0.45
CA ILE A 236 1.53 0.65 0.61
C ILE A 236 2.15 0.91 1.99
N SER A 237 3.29 0.28 2.28
CA SER A 237 3.93 0.41 3.58
C SER A 237 4.70 1.71 3.78
N ASN A 238 4.95 2.50 2.73
CA ASN A 238 5.65 3.78 2.83
C ASN A 238 4.93 4.71 3.84
N PRO A 239 5.57 5.11 4.94
CA PRO A 239 4.95 5.96 5.95
C PRO A 239 4.82 7.42 5.53
N ARG A 240 5.65 7.88 4.59
CA ARG A 240 5.68 9.30 4.17
C ARG A 240 4.58 9.64 3.17
N ASP A 241 4.18 8.66 2.35
CA ASP A 241 3.15 8.87 1.34
C ASP A 241 1.76 8.99 1.99
N SER A 242 0.97 9.96 1.52
CA SER A 242 -0.45 10.04 1.82
C SER A 242 -1.19 8.86 1.18
N ASP A 243 -2.39 8.55 1.66
CA ASP A 243 -3.21 7.47 1.09
C ASP A 243 -3.49 7.70 -0.41
N LEU A 244 -3.71 8.95 -0.83
CA LEU A 244 -3.87 9.30 -2.26
C LEU A 244 -2.58 9.05 -3.06
N ALA A 245 -1.42 9.48 -2.54
CA ALA A 245 -0.14 9.28 -3.21
C ALA A 245 0.17 7.78 -3.40
N LYS A 246 -0.14 6.96 -2.38
CA LYS A 246 -0.02 5.49 -2.49
C LYS A 246 -0.93 4.92 -3.57
N SER A 247 -2.15 5.45 -3.69
CA SER A 247 -3.11 4.97 -4.69
C SER A 247 -2.63 5.26 -6.09
N ILE A 248 -2.17 6.48 -6.33
CA ILE A 248 -1.64 6.93 -7.62
C ILE A 248 -0.41 6.10 -7.98
N LYS A 249 0.57 5.97 -7.06
CA LYS A 249 1.78 5.15 -7.29
C LYS A 249 1.43 3.69 -7.59
N ARG A 250 0.48 3.11 -6.85
CA ARG A 250 0.04 1.74 -7.07
C ARG A 250 -0.67 1.57 -8.42
N TYR A 251 -1.51 2.52 -8.80
CA TYR A 251 -2.21 2.50 -10.09
C TYR A 251 -1.22 2.54 -11.25
N PHE A 252 -0.31 3.51 -11.27
CA PHE A 252 0.71 3.60 -12.32
C PHE A 252 1.65 2.39 -12.31
N PHE A 253 2.03 1.89 -11.13
CA PHE A 253 2.78 0.66 -11.03
C PHE A 253 2.02 -0.52 -11.65
N SER A 254 0.75 -0.70 -11.32
CA SER A 254 -0.10 -1.75 -11.91
C SER A 254 -0.28 -1.61 -13.41
N ARG A 255 -0.36 -0.39 -13.95
CA ARG A 255 -0.42 -0.15 -15.41
C ARG A 255 0.90 -0.51 -16.07
N GLY A 256 2.03 -0.05 -15.51
CA GLY A 256 3.36 -0.39 -16.01
C GLY A 256 3.61 -1.89 -15.99
N THR A 257 3.27 -2.58 -14.89
CA THR A 257 3.39 -4.04 -14.85
C THR A 257 2.43 -4.72 -15.81
N GLY A 258 1.22 -4.19 -16.02
CA GLY A 258 0.28 -4.73 -17.00
C GLY A 258 0.78 -4.62 -18.44
N LEU A 259 1.49 -3.55 -18.80
CA LEU A 259 2.12 -3.42 -20.13
C LEU A 259 3.26 -4.42 -20.32
N VAL A 260 4.10 -4.59 -19.29
CA VAL A 260 5.20 -5.57 -19.31
C VAL A 260 4.66 -6.99 -19.36
N ASP A 261 3.63 -7.29 -18.57
CA ASP A 261 2.94 -8.57 -18.55
C ASP A 261 2.30 -8.87 -19.91
N MET A 262 1.62 -7.91 -20.53
CA MET A 262 1.07 -8.05 -21.88
C MET A 262 2.16 -8.41 -22.91
N ALA A 263 3.29 -7.71 -22.88
CA ALA A 263 4.41 -7.97 -23.80
C ALA A 263 5.05 -9.35 -23.54
N LEU A 264 5.33 -9.69 -22.28
CA LEU A 264 5.96 -10.96 -21.90
C LEU A 264 5.04 -12.16 -22.10
N PHE A 265 3.76 -12.02 -21.78
CA PHE A 265 2.77 -13.08 -21.99
C PHE A 265 2.63 -13.36 -23.48
N GLY A 266 2.57 -12.33 -24.34
CA GLY A 266 2.60 -12.50 -25.79
C GLY A 266 3.89 -13.17 -26.30
N MET A 267 5.04 -12.93 -25.68
CA MET A 267 6.30 -13.59 -26.06
C MET A 267 6.40 -15.06 -25.61
N ILE A 268 5.79 -15.41 -24.47
CA ILE A 268 5.93 -16.75 -23.87
C ILE A 268 4.77 -17.67 -24.27
N PHE A 269 3.58 -17.09 -24.44
CA PHE A 269 2.32 -17.81 -24.65
C PHE A 269 1.46 -17.20 -25.78
N GLY A 270 1.94 -16.17 -26.48
CA GLY A 270 1.28 -15.71 -27.71
C GLY A 270 1.27 -16.85 -28.70
N HIS A 271 0.12 -17.04 -29.37
CA HIS A 271 -0.21 -18.20 -30.18
C HIS A 271 1.01 -18.77 -30.90
N ASN A 272 1.25 -20.06 -30.69
CA ASN A 272 2.13 -20.85 -31.56
C ASN A 272 1.79 -20.43 -32.99
N ASP A 273 2.74 -19.87 -33.74
CA ASP A 273 2.53 -19.51 -35.13
C ASP A 273 1.94 -20.70 -35.91
N ASP A 274 2.20 -21.92 -35.45
CA ASP A 274 1.65 -23.18 -35.94
C ASP A 274 0.12 -23.34 -35.73
N GLU A 275 -0.47 -22.87 -34.63
CA GLU A 275 -1.93 -22.91 -34.39
C GLU A 275 -2.66 -21.86 -35.22
N ALA A 276 -2.06 -20.68 -35.38
CA ALA A 276 -2.58 -19.62 -36.22
C ALA A 276 -2.52 -20.02 -37.72
N ARG A 277 -1.42 -20.66 -38.14
CA ARG A 277 -1.27 -21.28 -39.47
C ARG A 277 -2.27 -22.41 -39.71
N ALA A 278 -2.45 -23.32 -38.75
CA ALA A 278 -3.42 -24.40 -38.88
C ALA A 278 -4.88 -23.91 -39.01
N ARG A 279 -5.24 -22.82 -38.33
CA ARG A 279 -6.57 -22.21 -38.45
C ARG A 279 -6.73 -21.41 -39.75
N LEU A 280 -5.66 -20.77 -40.24
CA LEU A 280 -5.60 -20.14 -41.55
C LEU A 280 -5.84 -21.17 -42.66
N ASP A 281 -5.18 -22.33 -42.59
CA ASP A 281 -5.39 -23.45 -43.53
C ASP A 281 -6.83 -23.98 -43.52
N GLU A 282 -7.47 -24.05 -42.34
CA GLU A 282 -8.88 -24.43 -42.18
C GLU A 282 -9.87 -23.39 -42.74
N VAL A 283 -9.52 -22.10 -42.69
CA VAL A 283 -10.36 -21.00 -43.19
C VAL A 283 -10.22 -20.87 -44.72
N LEU A 284 -9.02 -21.06 -45.26
CA LEU A 284 -8.74 -21.01 -46.70
C LEU A 284 -9.33 -22.22 -47.46
N SER A 285 -9.51 -23.35 -46.79
CA SER A 285 -10.09 -24.57 -47.38
C SER A 285 -11.63 -24.60 -47.42
N ASP A 286 -12.31 -23.61 -46.82
CA ASP A 286 -13.78 -23.49 -46.82
C ASP A 286 -14.26 -22.36 -47.78
N PRO A 287 -14.90 -22.70 -48.92
CA PRO A 287 -15.37 -21.73 -49.91
C PRO A 287 -16.37 -20.70 -49.36
N GLN A 288 -17.13 -21.02 -48.31
CA GLN A 288 -18.08 -20.07 -47.70
C GLN A 288 -17.37 -19.05 -46.80
N LYS A 289 -16.25 -19.43 -46.19
CA LYS A 289 -15.44 -18.51 -45.35
C LYS A 289 -14.55 -17.62 -46.20
N ALA A 290 -14.05 -18.12 -47.33
CA ALA A 290 -13.36 -17.30 -48.33
C ALA A 290 -14.28 -16.17 -48.87
N GLU A 291 -15.57 -16.43 -49.07
CA GLU A 291 -16.54 -15.40 -49.47
C GLU A 291 -16.81 -14.37 -48.36
N ARG A 292 -16.79 -14.78 -47.07
CA ARG A 292 -16.88 -13.86 -45.92
C ARG A 292 -15.63 -13.00 -45.77
N LEU A 293 -14.44 -13.56 -46.00
CA LEU A 293 -13.19 -12.79 -46.03
C LEU A 293 -13.21 -11.75 -47.16
N ARG A 294 -13.75 -12.08 -48.34
CA ARG A 294 -13.99 -11.12 -49.42
C ARG A 294 -15.02 -10.05 -49.03
N GLU A 295 -16.10 -10.43 -48.36
CA GLU A 295 -17.09 -9.47 -47.86
C GLU A 295 -16.49 -8.53 -46.80
N MET A 296 -15.64 -9.05 -45.91
CA MET A 296 -14.90 -8.28 -44.91
C MET A 296 -13.88 -7.34 -45.54
N GLN A 297 -13.11 -7.81 -46.52
CA GLN A 297 -12.23 -6.98 -47.33
C GLN A 297 -13.03 -5.85 -48.00
N ARG A 298 -14.19 -6.17 -48.60
CA ARG A 298 -15.08 -5.17 -49.22
C ARG A 298 -15.64 -4.17 -48.21
N VAL A 299 -16.01 -4.60 -47.01
CA VAL A 299 -16.47 -3.71 -45.92
C VAL A 299 -15.32 -2.84 -45.38
N PHE A 300 -14.10 -3.37 -45.34
CA PHE A 300 -12.88 -2.63 -44.98
C PHE A 300 -12.54 -1.56 -46.03
N GLU A 301 -12.63 -1.92 -47.31
CA GLU A 301 -12.40 -1.06 -48.47
C GLU A 301 -13.49 0.02 -48.63
N GLU A 302 -14.77 -0.34 -48.49
CA GLU A 302 -15.91 0.57 -48.66
C GLU A 302 -16.08 1.56 -47.48
N LYS A 303 -15.81 1.14 -46.23
CA LYS A 303 -16.12 1.99 -45.06
C LYS A 303 -14.95 2.81 -44.53
N LYS A 304 -13.72 2.58 -45.00
CA LYS A 304 -12.49 3.21 -44.46
C LYS A 304 -12.51 3.22 -42.92
N LEU A 305 -12.99 2.14 -42.30
CA LEU A 305 -13.40 2.12 -40.89
C LEU A 305 -12.22 2.32 -39.94
N TYR A 306 -11.08 1.69 -40.29
CA TYR A 306 -9.80 1.94 -39.64
C TYR A 306 -9.40 3.41 -39.72
N GLN A 307 -9.60 4.09 -40.86
CA GLN A 307 -9.31 5.52 -40.99
C GLN A 307 -10.29 6.40 -40.22
N LYS A 308 -11.58 6.03 -40.12
CA LYS A 308 -12.57 6.75 -39.30
C LYS A 308 -12.29 6.63 -37.80
N VAL A 309 -11.97 5.43 -37.32
CA VAL A 309 -11.65 5.18 -35.89
C VAL A 309 -10.29 5.78 -35.52
N ARG A 310 -9.27 5.59 -36.38
CA ARG A 310 -7.99 6.28 -36.26
C ARG A 310 -8.19 7.80 -36.29
N SER A 311 -9.02 8.35 -37.18
CA SER A 311 -9.29 9.79 -37.24
C SER A 311 -10.03 10.31 -36.02
N ALA A 312 -11.09 9.67 -35.53
CA ALA A 312 -11.80 10.11 -34.33
C ALA A 312 -10.94 10.00 -33.05
N PHE A 313 -10.09 8.98 -32.96
CA PHE A 313 -9.15 8.79 -31.86
C PHE A 313 -7.98 9.79 -31.93
N ILE A 314 -7.42 9.98 -33.13
CA ILE A 314 -6.36 10.96 -33.42
C ILE A 314 -6.89 12.39 -33.28
N ASP A 315 -8.14 12.70 -33.61
CA ASP A 315 -8.73 14.02 -33.46
C ASP A 315 -8.88 14.40 -31.99
N LYS A 316 -9.26 13.43 -31.14
CA LYS A 316 -9.29 13.57 -29.67
C LYS A 316 -7.89 13.67 -29.04
N LEU A 317 -6.88 13.04 -29.65
CA LEU A 317 -5.48 13.14 -29.23
C LEU A 317 -4.81 14.44 -29.72
N LYS A 318 -5.16 14.91 -30.93
CA LYS A 318 -4.65 16.14 -31.55
C LYS A 318 -5.27 17.40 -30.95
N SER A 319 -6.49 17.34 -30.41
CA SER A 319 -7.03 18.43 -29.59
C SER A 319 -6.25 18.67 -28.30
N ILE A 320 -5.28 17.81 -27.96
CA ILE A 320 -4.49 17.88 -26.73
C ILE A 320 -3.06 18.45 -26.94
N LYS A 321 -2.55 18.66 -28.17
CA LYS A 321 -1.31 19.45 -28.44
C LYS A 321 -1.07 19.68 -29.94
N GLY A 322 -0.74 20.94 -30.32
CA GLY A 322 -0.65 21.46 -31.69
C GLY A 322 0.58 21.04 -32.56
N PRO A 323 0.92 21.80 -33.62
CA PRO A 323 0.87 21.34 -35.01
C PRO A 323 2.25 21.17 -35.69
N LYS A 324 2.40 20.13 -36.53
CA LYS A 324 3.01 20.12 -37.88
C LYS A 324 3.06 18.68 -38.41
N GLY A 325 2.59 18.51 -39.64
CA GLY A 325 2.26 17.22 -40.26
C GLY A 325 3.44 16.49 -40.91
N LEU A 326 3.19 15.21 -41.18
CA LEU A 326 3.99 14.31 -42.02
C LEU A 326 3.00 13.59 -42.94
N GLU A 327 2.78 14.20 -44.11
CA GLU A 327 2.55 13.56 -45.42
C GLU A 327 3.93 12.99 -45.84
N ASP A 328 4.17 11.82 -46.44
CA ASP A 328 3.45 10.95 -47.36
C ASP A 328 3.99 9.50 -47.23
N ALA A 329 3.15 8.49 -47.39
CA ALA A 329 3.57 7.18 -47.92
C ALA A 329 2.35 6.41 -48.48
N PRO A 330 2.43 5.85 -49.69
CA PRO A 330 1.33 5.11 -50.33
C PRO A 330 1.13 3.72 -49.71
N PRO A 331 -0.05 3.10 -49.92
CA PRO A 331 -0.33 1.72 -49.49
C PRO A 331 0.65 0.73 -50.13
N ILE A 332 0.95 -0.36 -49.42
CA ILE A 332 1.71 -1.49 -49.96
C ILE A 332 0.81 -2.13 -51.04
N ASP A 333 1.11 -1.85 -52.30
CA ASP A 333 0.56 -2.56 -53.45
C ASP A 333 1.38 -3.84 -53.62
N LEU A 334 0.85 -4.96 -53.15
CA LEU A 334 1.48 -6.28 -53.32
C LEU A 334 1.32 -6.82 -54.75
N GLY A 335 0.59 -6.13 -55.64
CA GLY A 335 0.35 -6.59 -57.00
C GLY A 335 -0.48 -7.87 -57.08
N VAL A 336 -1.31 -8.12 -56.06
CA VAL A 336 -2.12 -9.34 -55.90
C VAL A 336 -3.58 -9.03 -56.24
N ASP A 337 -4.19 -9.86 -57.07
CA ASP A 337 -5.64 -9.81 -57.33
C ASP A 337 -6.39 -10.56 -56.22
N TRP A 338 -6.76 -9.84 -55.17
CA TRP A 338 -7.46 -10.41 -54.00
C TRP A 338 -8.81 -11.05 -54.33
N GLY A 339 -9.42 -10.73 -55.48
CA GLY A 339 -10.65 -11.37 -55.94
C GLY A 339 -10.41 -12.79 -56.49
N ASN A 340 -9.16 -13.12 -56.83
CA ASN A 340 -8.77 -14.34 -57.50
C ASN A 340 -7.31 -14.74 -57.16
N LEU A 341 -7.06 -14.99 -55.87
CA LEU A 341 -5.75 -15.43 -55.37
C LEU A 341 -5.34 -16.77 -56.01
N SER A 342 -4.15 -16.82 -56.62
CA SER A 342 -3.55 -18.08 -57.08
C SER A 342 -2.85 -18.80 -55.94
N ASP A 343 -2.55 -20.10 -56.12
CA ASP A 343 -1.77 -20.88 -55.15
C ASP A 343 -0.38 -20.24 -54.92
N GLU A 344 0.23 -19.67 -55.96
CA GLU A 344 1.52 -18.98 -55.87
C GLU A 344 1.41 -17.65 -55.10
N ASP A 345 0.27 -16.95 -55.16
CA ASP A 345 0.03 -15.75 -54.36
C ASP A 345 -0.15 -16.08 -52.87
N LEU A 346 -0.77 -17.22 -52.56
CA LEU A 346 -0.96 -17.72 -51.20
C LEU A 346 0.36 -18.20 -50.56
N GLU A 347 1.34 -18.59 -51.36
CA GLU A 347 2.67 -18.98 -50.88
C GLU A 347 3.59 -17.78 -50.56
N ARG A 348 3.21 -16.56 -50.95
CA ARG A 348 3.98 -15.34 -50.68
C ARG A 348 3.84 -14.92 -49.22
N GLU A 349 4.96 -14.80 -48.51
CA GLU A 349 5.05 -14.43 -47.09
C GLU A 349 4.26 -13.14 -46.75
N GLU A 350 4.36 -12.13 -47.60
CA GLU A 350 3.64 -10.85 -47.49
C GLU A 350 2.12 -10.94 -47.69
N VAL A 351 1.63 -11.93 -48.44
CA VAL A 351 0.19 -12.21 -48.62
C VAL A 351 -0.33 -13.02 -47.44
N GLN A 352 0.45 -14.00 -46.97
CA GLN A 352 0.15 -14.78 -45.77
C GLN A 352 0.03 -13.89 -44.54
N ASP A 353 0.91 -12.90 -44.38
CA ASP A 353 0.85 -11.92 -43.27
C ASP A 353 -0.43 -11.07 -43.30
N VAL A 354 -0.88 -10.66 -44.49
CA VAL A 354 -2.11 -9.88 -44.67
C VAL A 354 -3.35 -10.73 -44.39
N LEU A 355 -3.36 -11.98 -44.87
CA LEU A 355 -4.45 -12.94 -44.64
C LEU A 355 -4.53 -13.34 -43.15
N LEU A 356 -3.38 -13.55 -42.52
CA LEU A 356 -3.29 -13.82 -41.08
C LEU A 356 -3.79 -12.63 -40.27
N ALA A 357 -3.40 -11.40 -40.63
CA ALA A 357 -3.91 -10.20 -39.98
C ALA A 357 -5.43 -10.03 -40.18
N ALA A 358 -5.97 -10.38 -41.35
CA ALA A 358 -7.41 -10.36 -41.62
C ALA A 358 -8.18 -11.42 -40.81
N ALA A 359 -7.65 -12.63 -40.71
CA ALA A 359 -8.22 -13.70 -39.89
C ALA A 359 -8.21 -13.36 -38.40
N ILE A 360 -7.13 -12.73 -37.89
CA ILE A 360 -7.06 -12.21 -36.52
C ILE A 360 -8.10 -11.09 -36.30
N ALA A 361 -8.32 -10.23 -37.29
CA ALA A 361 -9.34 -9.18 -37.23
C ALA A 361 -10.78 -9.73 -37.26
N GLU A 362 -11.04 -10.82 -38.00
CA GLU A 362 -12.33 -11.52 -38.02
C GLU A 362 -12.63 -12.21 -36.69
N LEU A 363 -11.67 -12.98 -36.15
CA LEU A 363 -11.77 -13.60 -34.82
C LEU A 363 -12.00 -12.55 -33.72
N TYR A 364 -11.42 -11.36 -33.89
CA TYR A 364 -11.62 -10.25 -32.99
C TYR A 364 -13.03 -9.62 -33.14
N ALA A 365 -13.55 -9.46 -34.36
CA ALA A 365 -14.87 -8.91 -34.63
C ALA A 365 -16.01 -9.82 -34.13
N GLU A 366 -15.84 -11.15 -34.17
CA GLU A 366 -16.83 -12.12 -33.71
C GLU A 366 -17.04 -12.14 -32.18
N GLY A 367 -16.11 -11.57 -31.42
CA GLY A 367 -16.20 -11.50 -29.96
C GLY A 367 -16.26 -10.08 -29.38
N GLU A 368 -16.33 -9.03 -30.20
CA GLU A 368 -16.28 -7.63 -29.72
C GLU A 368 -17.23 -7.37 -28.54
N GLY A 369 -16.67 -6.83 -27.45
CA GLY A 369 -17.47 -6.37 -26.32
C GLY A 369 -18.17 -5.05 -26.65
N GLU A 370 -19.33 -4.80 -26.05
CA GLU A 370 -20.22 -3.67 -26.41
C GLU A 370 -19.60 -2.28 -26.13
N MET A 371 -18.52 -2.19 -25.34
CA MET A 371 -18.02 -0.90 -24.83
C MET A 371 -16.59 -0.54 -25.27
N ILE A 372 -15.72 -1.51 -25.48
CA ILE A 372 -14.31 -1.30 -25.83
C ILE A 372 -13.93 -2.29 -26.92
N ALA A 373 -13.71 -1.76 -28.13
CA ALA A 373 -13.22 -2.47 -29.29
C ALA A 373 -12.07 -1.66 -29.95
N THR A 374 -10.83 -2.00 -29.63
CA THR A 374 -9.59 -1.37 -30.11
C THR A 374 -8.96 -2.09 -31.30
N GLY A 375 -9.47 -3.24 -31.72
CA GLY A 375 -8.90 -4.08 -32.79
C GLY A 375 -7.88 -5.13 -32.32
N ASN A 376 -7.62 -5.21 -31.01
CA ASN A 376 -6.65 -6.16 -30.43
C ASN A 376 -7.09 -6.60 -29.03
N VAL A 377 -7.22 -7.91 -28.79
CA VAL A 377 -7.68 -8.49 -27.50
C VAL A 377 -6.82 -8.04 -26.32
N GLY A 378 -5.50 -7.96 -26.50
CA GLY A 378 -4.57 -7.48 -25.48
C GLY A 378 -4.78 -6.00 -25.14
N ALA A 379 -4.98 -5.16 -26.16
CA ALA A 379 -5.23 -3.74 -26.01
C ALA A 379 -6.60 -3.44 -25.36
N ASP A 380 -7.65 -4.18 -25.72
CA ASP A 380 -8.98 -4.11 -25.06
C ASP A 380 -8.89 -4.49 -23.60
N ARG A 381 -8.24 -5.62 -23.32
CA ARG A 381 -8.02 -6.11 -21.96
C ARG A 381 -7.26 -5.06 -21.16
N TYR A 382 -6.19 -4.49 -21.71
CA TYR A 382 -5.43 -3.43 -21.06
C TYR A 382 -6.29 -2.17 -20.80
N ALA A 383 -7.03 -1.69 -21.81
CA ALA A 383 -7.87 -0.50 -21.74
C ALA A 383 -9.00 -0.66 -20.72
N PHE A 384 -9.69 -1.80 -20.74
CA PHE A 384 -10.69 -2.16 -19.75
C PHE A 384 -10.10 -2.22 -18.35
N HIS A 385 -9.00 -2.94 -18.14
CA HIS A 385 -8.33 -2.99 -16.84
C HIS A 385 -7.86 -1.61 -16.38
N ALA A 386 -7.52 -0.70 -17.29
CA ALA A 386 -7.09 0.65 -16.95
C ALA A 386 -8.28 1.49 -16.47
N ALA A 387 -9.36 1.50 -17.24
CA ALA A 387 -10.59 2.21 -16.88
C ALA A 387 -11.24 1.65 -15.61
N TYR A 388 -11.45 0.34 -15.55
CA TYR A 388 -11.99 -0.35 -14.38
C TYR A 388 -11.07 -0.18 -13.17
N GLY A 389 -9.76 -0.32 -13.35
CA GLY A 389 -8.77 -0.12 -12.29
C GLY A 389 -8.78 1.29 -11.72
N LEU A 390 -9.01 2.31 -12.55
CA LEU A 390 -9.14 3.70 -12.10
C LEU A 390 -10.40 3.91 -11.26
N ILE A 391 -11.53 3.35 -11.69
CA ILE A 391 -12.81 3.42 -10.95
C ILE A 391 -12.70 2.70 -9.60
N MET A 392 -12.02 1.56 -9.57
CA MET A 392 -11.90 0.71 -8.38
C MET A 392 -10.76 1.11 -7.43
N LEU A 393 -9.90 2.03 -7.84
CA LEU A 393 -8.74 2.48 -7.09
C LEU A 393 -9.07 2.93 -5.65
N PRO A 394 -10.12 3.73 -5.37
CA PRO A 394 -10.46 4.12 -3.99
C PRO A 394 -10.79 2.92 -3.10
N LYS A 395 -11.52 1.95 -3.65
CA LYS A 395 -11.93 0.74 -2.95
C LYS A 395 -10.74 -0.17 -2.66
N ASP A 396 -9.94 -0.47 -3.68
CA ASP A 396 -8.78 -1.34 -3.53
C ASP A 396 -7.76 -0.75 -2.56
N MET A 397 -7.61 0.57 -2.55
CA MET A 397 -6.84 1.27 -1.54
C MET A 397 -7.42 1.07 -0.14
N PHE A 398 -8.71 1.31 0.05
CA PHE A 398 -9.37 1.16 1.34
C PHE A 398 -9.20 -0.26 1.90
N THR A 399 -9.50 -1.29 1.11
CA THR A 399 -9.36 -2.69 1.53
C THR A 399 -7.90 -3.01 1.86
N THR A 400 -6.97 -2.57 1.03
CA THR A 400 -5.54 -2.85 1.22
C THR A 400 -4.98 -2.17 2.48
N MET A 401 -5.32 -0.90 2.70
CA MET A 401 -4.95 -0.17 3.91
C MET A 401 -5.62 -0.76 5.15
N TYR A 402 -6.86 -1.23 5.03
CA TYR A 402 -7.57 -1.88 6.13
C TYR A 402 -6.91 -3.21 6.52
N ILE A 403 -6.48 -4.01 5.54
CA ILE A 403 -5.67 -5.22 5.75
C ILE A 403 -4.33 -4.87 6.42
N TYR A 404 -3.57 -3.91 5.86
CA TYR A 404 -2.29 -3.47 6.43
C TYR A 404 -2.44 -3.01 7.88
N ASN A 405 -3.43 -2.16 8.16
CA ASN A 405 -3.72 -1.68 9.51
C ASN A 405 -4.16 -2.80 10.45
N THR A 406 -4.92 -3.78 9.96
CA THR A 406 -5.33 -4.96 10.74
C THR A 406 -4.12 -5.79 11.16
N LEU A 407 -3.19 -6.03 10.23
CA LEU A 407 -1.95 -6.77 10.51
C LEU A 407 -1.03 -5.98 11.44
N CYS A 408 -0.92 -4.65 11.24
CA CYS A 408 -0.07 -3.80 12.07
C CYS A 408 -0.58 -3.71 13.51
N LEU A 409 -1.86 -3.38 13.71
CA LEU A 409 -2.47 -3.29 15.06
C LEU A 409 -2.60 -4.66 15.73
N GLY A 410 -2.62 -5.73 14.94
CA GLY A 410 -2.77 -7.10 15.38
C GLY A 410 -1.47 -7.80 15.75
N MET A 411 -0.33 -7.11 15.81
CA MET A 411 0.96 -7.74 16.13
C MET A 411 1.04 -8.38 17.52
N ALA A 412 0.21 -7.91 18.48
CA ALA A 412 0.08 -8.57 19.79
C ALA A 412 -0.67 -9.93 19.70
N GLN A 413 -1.42 -10.16 18.61
CA GLN A 413 -2.23 -11.37 18.38
C GLN A 413 -2.18 -11.75 16.87
N PRO A 414 -1.00 -12.15 16.35
CA PRO A 414 -0.75 -12.24 14.90
C PRO A 414 -1.68 -13.22 14.19
N ARG A 415 -2.00 -14.36 14.80
CA ARG A 415 -2.93 -15.34 14.23
C ARG A 415 -4.33 -14.78 14.00
N GLN A 416 -4.87 -14.04 14.97
CA GLN A 416 -6.19 -13.40 14.83
C GLN A 416 -6.17 -12.27 13.80
N ALA A 417 -5.06 -11.54 13.71
CA ALA A 417 -4.88 -10.49 12.71
C ALA A 417 -4.86 -11.08 11.29
N LEU A 418 -4.13 -12.19 11.11
CA LEU A 418 -4.05 -12.90 9.84
C LEU A 418 -5.41 -13.44 9.40
N ILE A 419 -6.15 -14.11 10.29
CA ILE A 419 -7.51 -14.62 9.99
C ILE A 419 -8.43 -13.48 9.55
N LYS A 420 -8.40 -12.34 10.26
CA LYS A 420 -9.22 -11.16 9.89
C LYS A 420 -8.80 -10.58 8.55
N ALA A 421 -7.50 -10.44 8.30
CA ALA A 421 -6.96 -9.96 7.04
C ALA A 421 -7.40 -10.86 5.87
N THR A 422 -7.32 -12.18 6.03
CA THR A 422 -7.80 -13.16 5.04
C THR A 422 -9.30 -13.03 4.83
N ALA A 423 -10.10 -12.94 5.89
CA ALA A 423 -11.55 -12.78 5.78
C ALA A 423 -11.93 -11.49 5.02
N ILE A 424 -11.27 -10.36 5.32
CA ILE A 424 -11.44 -9.09 4.58
C ILE A 424 -11.12 -9.30 3.10
N PHE A 425 -10.00 -9.97 2.79
CA PHE A 425 -9.61 -10.24 1.41
C PHE A 425 -10.63 -11.12 0.68
N VAL A 426 -11.06 -12.23 1.29
CA VAL A 426 -12.00 -13.18 0.69
C VAL A 426 -13.36 -12.51 0.44
N ILE A 427 -13.92 -11.80 1.42
CA ILE A 427 -15.19 -11.07 1.24
C ILE A 427 -15.06 -10.04 0.11
N ASN A 428 -13.94 -9.31 0.08
CA ASN A 428 -13.68 -8.33 -0.98
C ASN A 428 -13.54 -9.01 -2.36
N ARG A 429 -12.97 -10.20 -2.46
CA ARG A 429 -12.89 -10.95 -3.72
C ARG A 429 -14.26 -11.47 -4.13
N LEU A 430 -14.98 -12.16 -3.25
CA LEU A 430 -16.28 -12.75 -3.56
C LEU A 430 -17.30 -11.73 -4.07
N VAL A 431 -17.38 -10.55 -3.45
CA VAL A 431 -18.33 -9.52 -3.86
C VAL A 431 -17.92 -8.87 -5.19
N PHE A 432 -16.64 -8.54 -5.34
CA PHE A 432 -16.20 -7.69 -6.44
C PHE A 432 -15.72 -8.44 -7.67
N ASP A 433 -15.29 -9.69 -7.54
CA ASP A 433 -14.98 -10.53 -8.68
C ASP A 433 -16.27 -10.81 -9.47
N GLN A 434 -17.41 -11.01 -8.80
CA GLN A 434 -18.72 -11.15 -9.46
C GLN A 434 -19.08 -9.91 -10.28
N ILE A 435 -18.94 -8.72 -9.70
CA ILE A 435 -19.18 -7.45 -10.39
C ILE A 435 -18.18 -7.28 -11.55
N TYR A 436 -16.90 -7.54 -11.29
CA TYR A 436 -15.84 -7.44 -12.28
C TYR A 436 -16.12 -8.35 -13.50
N TYR A 437 -16.39 -9.64 -13.29
CA TYR A 437 -16.66 -10.58 -14.37
C TYR A 437 -17.98 -10.32 -15.08
N ALA A 438 -19.00 -9.79 -14.38
CA ALA A 438 -20.24 -9.36 -15.04
C ALA A 438 -20.00 -8.16 -15.95
N VAL A 439 -19.31 -7.12 -15.48
CA VAL A 439 -18.97 -5.93 -16.27
C VAL A 439 -18.02 -6.28 -17.42
N ARG A 440 -16.99 -7.09 -17.16
CA ARG A 440 -16.00 -7.49 -18.16
C ARG A 440 -16.63 -8.27 -19.31
N ARG A 441 -17.56 -9.20 -19.02
CA ARG A 441 -18.25 -10.00 -20.06
C ARG A 441 -19.06 -9.14 -21.03
N GLY A 442 -19.63 -8.02 -20.58
CA GLY A 442 -20.33 -7.09 -21.49
C GLY A 442 -19.41 -6.05 -22.14
N ALA A 443 -18.26 -5.74 -21.54
CA ALA A 443 -17.45 -4.59 -21.94
C ALA A 443 -16.33 -4.88 -22.94
N ILE A 444 -15.74 -6.09 -22.95
CA ILE A 444 -14.62 -6.46 -23.84
C ILE A 444 -14.79 -7.85 -24.43
N ASN A 445 -14.15 -8.05 -25.60
CA ASN A 445 -13.95 -9.36 -26.18
C ASN A 445 -13.08 -10.22 -25.25
N GLN A 446 -13.47 -11.48 -25.02
CA GLN A 446 -12.78 -12.43 -24.15
C GLN A 446 -12.51 -13.75 -24.83
#